data_AF-A0A359GXT3-F1
#
_entry.id   AF-A0A359GXT3-F1
#
_cell.length_a   1.000
_cell.length_b   1.000
_cell.length_c   1.000
_cell.angle_alpha   90.00
_cell.angle_beta   90.00
_cell.angle_gamma   90.00
#
_symmetry.space_group_name_H-M   'P 1'
#
loop_
_entity.id
_entity.type
_entity.pdbx_description
1 polymer ?
#
loop_
_entity_poly.entity_id
_entity_poly.type
_entity_poly.pdbx_seq_one_letter_code
_entity_poly.pdbx_strand_id
1 'polypeptide(L)'
;MTGQGHPEIDTLLDNFPIVEVEGSLNQWEIQADNNSLAIAAAKFNLDASRKTLQARKSDRLPTLDLQGFYGHIVTAPIVSQGVQIGGGASDRTQIALNLNIPLYTGGSLSSRKRAAEYNVVAAQESLELTKRQLTQNVRNAYRSVNTDVLVIAQRQQSITSAQSALDATELGAEVGTRNIVEVLLARENLFRALRMYADARYNYVIDSLILKQIAGILTPQDIIELNEWLQQSEG
;
A
#
# COMPACT_ATOMS: atom_id res chain seq x y z
N MET A 1 19.61 36.46 8.45
CA MET A 1 18.35 35.84 8.00
C MET A 1 18.32 35.92 6.49
N THR A 2 18.64 34.83 5.81
CA THR A 2 18.70 34.79 4.34
C THR A 2 17.27 34.85 3.80
N GLY A 3 16.81 36.05 3.44
CA GLY A 3 15.54 36.31 2.78
C GLY A 3 15.57 35.82 1.33
N GLN A 4 15.66 34.50 1.14
CA GLN A 4 15.29 33.91 -0.14
C GLN A 4 13.78 33.70 -0.11
N GLY A 5 13.10 34.31 -1.08
CA GLY A 5 11.66 34.16 -1.28
C GLY A 5 11.31 32.68 -1.33
N HIS A 6 10.27 32.31 -0.58
CA HIS A 6 9.70 30.98 -0.65
C HIS A 6 9.39 30.66 -2.12
N PRO A 7 9.65 29.44 -2.62
CA PRO A 7 9.13 29.06 -3.93
C PRO A 7 7.62 29.32 -3.90
N GLU A 8 7.13 30.07 -4.88
CA GLU A 8 5.70 30.31 -5.10
C GLU A 8 4.99 28.96 -5.03
N ILE A 9 4.23 28.74 -3.96
CA ILE A 9 3.46 27.50 -3.79
C ILE A 9 2.12 27.79 -4.42
N ASP A 10 1.82 27.10 -5.52
CA ASP A 10 0.54 27.23 -6.18
C ASP A 10 -0.59 26.97 -5.18
N THR A 11 -1.50 27.93 -5.07
CA THR A 11 -2.59 27.91 -4.10
C THR A 11 -3.84 27.28 -4.70
N LEU A 12 -4.61 26.60 -3.86
CA LEU A 12 -5.87 26.01 -4.27
C LEU A 12 -6.92 27.11 -4.53
N LEU A 13 -7.42 27.17 -5.76
CA LEU A 13 -8.47 28.08 -6.20
C LEU A 13 -9.66 28.15 -5.23
N ASP A 14 -10.09 29.35 -4.83
CA ASP A 14 -11.16 29.55 -3.83
C ASP A 14 -12.51 28.90 -4.20
N ASN A 15 -12.77 28.71 -5.48
CA ASN A 15 -13.98 28.06 -5.99
C ASN A 15 -13.83 26.54 -6.18
N PHE A 16 -12.77 25.93 -5.64
CA PHE A 16 -12.59 24.48 -5.68
C PHE A 16 -13.83 23.76 -5.08
N PRO A 17 -14.43 22.79 -5.80
CA PRO A 17 -15.66 22.16 -5.36
C PRO A 17 -15.42 21.28 -4.13
N ILE A 18 -16.06 21.66 -3.02
CA ILE A 18 -16.08 20.88 -1.78
C ILE A 18 -17.47 20.25 -1.66
N VAL A 19 -17.55 18.95 -1.86
CA VAL A 19 -18.80 18.19 -1.87
C VAL A 19 -18.64 16.92 -1.05
N GLU A 20 -19.75 16.44 -0.50
CA GLU A 20 -19.76 15.12 0.12
C GLU A 20 -19.44 14.04 -0.93
N VAL A 21 -18.92 12.91 -0.45
CA VAL A 21 -18.58 11.79 -1.32
C VAL A 21 -19.82 11.34 -2.08
N GLU A 22 -19.73 11.32 -3.41
CA GLU A 22 -20.80 10.81 -4.26
C GLU A 22 -21.02 9.31 -4.04
N GLY A 23 -22.30 8.90 -4.07
CA GLY A 23 -22.69 7.51 -3.88
C GLY A 23 -22.73 7.04 -2.43
N SER A 24 -23.19 5.81 -2.25
CA SER A 24 -23.31 5.17 -0.93
C SER A 24 -22.00 4.51 -0.51
N LEU A 25 -21.75 4.46 0.80
CA LEU A 25 -20.61 3.74 1.38
C LEU A 25 -20.48 2.28 0.85
N ASN A 26 -21.60 1.58 0.66
CA ASN A 26 -21.58 0.21 0.15
C ASN A 26 -21.04 0.12 -1.28
N GLN A 27 -21.35 1.10 -2.15
CA GLN A 27 -20.80 1.14 -3.50
C GLN A 27 -19.27 1.28 -3.48
N TRP A 28 -18.74 2.12 -2.59
CA TRP A 28 -17.29 2.27 -2.39
C TRP A 28 -16.64 0.99 -1.84
N GLU A 29 -17.29 0.27 -0.92
CA GLU A 29 -16.81 -1.03 -0.42
C GLU A 29 -16.72 -2.08 -1.53
N ILE A 30 -17.78 -2.20 -2.35
CA ILE A 30 -17.82 -3.14 -3.49
C ILE A 30 -16.75 -2.78 -4.52
N GLN A 31 -16.59 -1.49 -4.82
CA GLN A 31 -15.60 -1.01 -5.78
C GLN A 31 -14.17 -1.31 -5.30
N ALA A 32 -13.90 -1.07 -4.01
CA ALA A 32 -12.61 -1.40 -3.40
C ALA A 32 -12.32 -2.91 -3.41
N ASP A 33 -13.29 -3.77 -3.08
CA ASP A 33 -13.10 -5.23 -3.07
C ASP A 33 -12.75 -5.76 -4.47
N ASN A 34 -13.37 -5.20 -5.52
CA ASN A 34 -13.13 -5.60 -6.90
C ASN A 34 -11.77 -5.14 -7.45
N ASN A 35 -11.29 -3.96 -7.04
CA ASN A 35 -10.06 -3.36 -7.59
C ASN A 35 -8.84 -3.52 -6.68
N SER A 36 -9.00 -4.05 -5.46
CA SER A 36 -7.93 -4.11 -4.47
C SER A 36 -6.83 -5.11 -4.87
N LEU A 37 -5.64 -4.59 -5.15
CA LEU A 37 -4.40 -5.35 -5.36
C LEU A 37 -3.98 -6.15 -4.11
N ALA A 38 -4.28 -5.66 -2.91
CA ALA A 38 -3.94 -6.33 -1.66
C ALA A 38 -4.70 -7.66 -1.51
N ILE A 39 -6.00 -7.65 -1.78
CA ILE A 39 -6.86 -8.85 -1.84
C ILE A 39 -6.38 -9.81 -2.93
N ALA A 40 -6.02 -9.31 -4.12
CA ALA A 40 -5.49 -10.16 -5.19
C ALA A 40 -4.20 -10.87 -4.75
N ALA A 41 -3.25 -10.14 -4.15
CA ALA A 41 -2.02 -10.71 -3.61
C ALA A 41 -2.29 -11.76 -2.51
N ALA A 42 -3.23 -11.48 -1.59
CA ALA A 42 -3.61 -12.42 -0.55
C ALA A 42 -4.28 -13.70 -1.12
N LYS A 43 -5.09 -13.59 -2.18
CA LYS A 43 -5.65 -14.74 -2.91
C LYS A 43 -4.53 -15.59 -3.54
N PHE A 44 -3.55 -14.98 -4.20
CA PHE A 44 -2.41 -15.71 -4.77
C PHE A 44 -1.56 -16.40 -3.70
N ASN A 45 -1.37 -15.79 -2.53
CA ASN A 45 -0.68 -16.42 -1.40
C ASN A 45 -1.43 -17.65 -0.85
N LEU A 46 -2.77 -17.57 -0.78
CA LEU A 46 -3.60 -18.72 -0.42
C LEU A 46 -3.46 -19.85 -1.44
N ASP A 47 -3.51 -19.54 -2.72
CA ASP A 47 -3.36 -20.55 -3.78
C ASP A 47 -1.95 -21.16 -3.80
N ALA A 48 -0.90 -20.37 -3.59
CA ALA A 48 0.46 -20.88 -3.42
C ALA A 48 0.58 -21.85 -2.22
N SER A 49 -0.08 -21.53 -1.10
CA SER A 49 -0.13 -22.41 0.07
C SER A 49 -0.87 -23.72 -0.23
N ARG A 50 -1.97 -23.66 -0.99
CA ARG A 50 -2.70 -24.85 -1.45
C ARG A 50 -1.85 -25.73 -2.37
N LYS A 51 -1.09 -25.14 -3.30
CA LYS A 51 -0.16 -25.86 -4.18
C LYS A 51 0.97 -26.51 -3.37
N THR A 52 1.49 -25.82 -2.37
CA THR A 52 2.46 -26.39 -1.44
C THR A 52 1.88 -27.60 -0.69
N LEU A 53 0.64 -27.50 -0.20
CA LEU A 53 -0.04 -28.65 0.42
C LEU A 53 -0.20 -29.82 -0.56
N GLN A 54 -0.54 -29.54 -1.83
CA GLN A 54 -0.64 -30.58 -2.87
C GLN A 54 0.72 -31.28 -3.10
N ALA A 55 1.81 -30.52 -3.13
CA ALA A 55 3.16 -31.08 -3.21
C ALA A 55 3.46 -31.97 -1.98
N ARG A 56 3.18 -31.49 -0.76
CA ARG A 56 3.39 -32.28 0.48
C ARG A 56 2.52 -33.53 0.57
N LYS A 57 1.33 -33.53 -0.02
CA LYS A 57 0.51 -34.75 -0.16
C LYS A 57 1.16 -35.77 -1.09
N SER A 58 1.91 -35.29 -2.08
CA SER A 58 2.61 -36.11 -3.08
C SER A 58 3.93 -36.71 -2.57
N ASP A 59 4.50 -36.19 -1.48
CA ASP A 59 5.75 -36.71 -0.89
C ASP A 59 5.69 -38.21 -0.49
N ARG A 60 4.49 -38.81 -0.39
CA ARG A 60 4.30 -40.25 -0.11
C ARG A 60 4.15 -41.11 -1.37
N LEU A 61 4.08 -40.50 -2.54
CA LEU A 61 3.90 -41.20 -3.81
C LEU A 61 5.25 -41.73 -4.31
N PRO A 62 5.25 -42.85 -5.07
CA PRO A 62 6.43 -43.29 -5.81
C PRO A 62 6.95 -42.19 -6.75
N THR A 63 8.27 -42.04 -6.82
CA THR A 63 8.95 -41.21 -7.83
C THR A 63 9.75 -42.10 -8.78
N LEU A 64 9.73 -41.79 -10.07
CA LEU A 64 10.48 -42.50 -11.10
C LEU A 64 11.36 -41.50 -11.85
N ASP A 65 12.68 -41.70 -11.75
CA ASP A 65 13.69 -40.80 -12.30
C ASP A 65 14.52 -41.52 -13.38
N LEU A 66 14.67 -40.91 -14.55
CA LEU A 66 15.57 -41.36 -15.61
C LEU A 66 16.89 -40.60 -15.52
N GLN A 67 17.99 -41.34 -15.44
CA GLN A 67 19.34 -40.77 -15.38
C GLN A 67 20.20 -41.35 -16.51
N GLY A 68 20.91 -40.47 -17.21
CA GLY A 68 21.86 -40.83 -18.26
C GLY A 68 23.23 -40.27 -17.94
N PHE A 69 24.27 -41.06 -18.16
CA PHE A 69 25.66 -40.68 -17.95
C PHE A 69 26.49 -41.07 -19.17
N TYR A 70 27.34 -40.15 -19.60
CA TYR A 70 28.44 -40.41 -20.53
C TYR A 70 29.69 -39.76 -19.95
N GLY A 71 30.78 -40.52 -19.87
CA GLY A 71 32.04 -40.03 -19.35
C GLY A 71 33.23 -40.66 -20.05
N HIS A 72 34.18 -39.83 -20.44
CA HIS A 72 35.50 -40.24 -20.90
C HIS A 72 36.48 -40.08 -19.73
N ILE A 73 37.06 -41.18 -19.26
CA ILE A 73 37.97 -41.18 -18.12
C ILE A 73 39.37 -41.51 -18.65
N VAL A 74 40.30 -40.58 -18.46
CA VAL A 74 41.71 -40.77 -18.78
C VAL A 74 42.48 -40.87 -17.47
N THR A 75 43.19 -41.98 -17.29
CA THR A 75 44.09 -42.19 -16.15
C THR A 75 45.52 -42.21 -16.65
N ALA A 76 46.40 -41.48 -15.96
CA ALA A 76 47.82 -41.41 -16.31
C ALA A 76 48.44 -42.82 -16.38
N PRO A 77 49.35 -43.08 -17.34
CA PRO A 77 50.02 -44.38 -17.46
C PRO A 77 50.79 -44.72 -16.19
N ILE A 78 50.61 -45.96 -15.70
CA ILE A 78 51.43 -46.52 -14.63
C ILE A 78 52.49 -47.39 -15.29
N VAL A 79 53.75 -47.00 -15.14
CA VAL A 79 54.90 -47.66 -15.81
C VAL A 79 55.79 -48.30 -14.75
N SER A 80 56.16 -49.57 -14.96
CA SER A 80 57.14 -50.30 -14.16
C SER A 80 58.18 -50.93 -15.07
N GLN A 81 59.47 -50.66 -14.80
CA GLN A 81 60.60 -51.16 -15.60
C GLN A 81 60.45 -50.96 -17.12
N GLY A 82 59.97 -49.78 -17.54
CA GLY A 82 59.78 -49.45 -18.96
C GLY A 82 58.56 -50.09 -19.62
N VAL A 83 57.76 -50.88 -18.88
CA VAL A 83 56.53 -51.50 -19.36
C VAL A 83 55.33 -50.79 -18.71
N GLN A 84 54.37 -50.35 -19.54
CA GLN A 84 53.10 -49.83 -19.05
C GLN A 84 52.26 -50.99 -18.51
N ILE A 85 51.92 -50.94 -17.22
CA ILE A 85 51.16 -51.97 -16.51
C ILE A 85 49.79 -51.48 -16.02
N GLY A 86 49.49 -50.20 -16.24
CA GLY A 86 48.21 -49.59 -15.91
C GLY A 86 48.03 -48.21 -16.53
N GLY A 87 46.88 -47.58 -16.27
CA GLY A 87 46.47 -46.34 -16.94
C GLY A 87 45.90 -46.57 -18.34
N GLY A 88 45.20 -45.58 -18.88
CA GLY A 88 44.48 -45.70 -20.15
C GLY A 88 43.29 -44.74 -20.25
N ALA A 89 42.61 -44.79 -21.39
CA ALA A 89 41.37 -44.06 -21.64
C ALA A 89 40.20 -45.04 -21.71
N SER A 90 39.08 -44.69 -21.08
CA SER A 90 37.86 -45.48 -21.10
C SER A 90 36.65 -44.58 -21.30
N ASP A 91 35.77 -44.99 -22.21
CA ASP A 91 34.44 -44.43 -22.35
C ASP A 91 33.45 -45.23 -21.51
N ARG A 92 32.56 -44.54 -20.81
CA ARG A 92 31.49 -45.15 -20.04
C ARG A 92 30.17 -44.45 -20.35
N THR A 93 29.23 -45.22 -20.89
CA THR A 93 27.84 -44.80 -21.09
C THR A 93 26.93 -45.61 -20.19
N GLN A 94 25.98 -44.96 -19.51
CA GLN A 94 25.01 -45.62 -18.65
C GLN A 94 23.65 -44.92 -18.76
N ILE A 95 22.59 -45.71 -18.80
CA ILE A 95 21.21 -45.25 -18.66
C ILE A 95 20.59 -46.03 -17.50
N ALA A 96 19.94 -45.34 -16.56
CA ALA A 96 19.35 -45.93 -15.37
C ALA A 96 17.95 -45.36 -15.11
N LEU A 97 17.01 -46.22 -14.75
CA LEU A 97 15.71 -45.85 -14.20
C LEU A 97 15.72 -46.11 -12.69
N ASN A 98 15.43 -45.09 -11.89
CA ASN A 98 15.40 -45.18 -10.43
C ASN A 98 13.97 -45.00 -9.94
N LEU A 99 13.41 -46.05 -9.33
CA LEU A 99 12.10 -45.99 -8.68
C LEU A 99 12.30 -45.87 -7.16
N ASN A 100 11.79 -44.81 -6.56
CA ASN A 100 11.86 -44.55 -5.13
C ASN A 100 10.47 -44.54 -4.49
N ILE A 101 10.25 -45.38 -3.47
CA ILE A 101 8.97 -45.51 -2.77
C ILE A 101 9.21 -45.38 -1.27
N PRO A 102 8.82 -44.26 -0.62
CA PRO A 102 8.96 -44.11 0.81
C PRO A 102 7.92 -44.96 1.57
N LEU A 103 8.34 -46.09 2.15
CA LEU A 103 7.46 -46.99 2.90
C LEU A 103 7.13 -46.47 4.31
N TYR A 104 8.15 -46.05 5.06
CA TYR A 104 7.99 -45.49 6.39
C TYR A 104 9.09 -44.45 6.68
N THR A 105 8.69 -43.26 7.11
CA THR A 105 9.60 -42.12 7.33
C THR A 105 9.59 -41.62 8.77
N GLY A 106 9.21 -42.46 9.73
CA GLY A 106 9.12 -42.08 11.15
C GLY A 106 8.11 -40.96 11.44
N GLY A 107 7.05 -40.83 10.62
CA GLY A 107 6.03 -39.79 10.76
C GLY A 107 6.40 -38.40 10.20
N SER A 108 7.63 -38.20 9.71
CA SER A 108 8.09 -36.91 9.18
C SER A 108 7.22 -36.36 8.04
N LEU A 109 6.80 -37.20 7.09
CA LEU A 109 5.91 -36.83 5.99
C LEU A 109 4.51 -36.45 6.48
N SER A 110 3.94 -37.22 7.40
CA SER A 110 2.64 -36.92 8.00
C SER A 110 2.63 -35.59 8.77
N SER A 111 3.71 -35.30 9.49
CA SER A 111 3.87 -34.02 10.20
C SER A 111 4.05 -32.85 9.24
N ARG A 112 4.85 -33.00 8.18
CA ARG A 112 5.00 -31.97 7.12
C ARG A 112 3.68 -31.67 6.40
N LYS A 113 2.89 -32.71 6.10
CA LYS A 113 1.54 -32.54 5.54
C LYS A 113 0.64 -31.73 6.49
N ARG A 114 0.56 -32.12 7.78
CA ARG A 114 -0.26 -31.40 8.78
C ARG A 114 0.16 -29.94 8.93
N ALA A 115 1.47 -29.67 8.96
CA ALA A 115 1.97 -28.29 8.99
C ALA A 115 1.53 -27.49 7.75
N ALA A 116 1.59 -28.09 6.56
CA ALA A 116 1.09 -27.45 5.33
C ALA A 116 -0.43 -27.22 5.34
N GLU A 117 -1.22 -28.11 5.96
CA GLU A 117 -2.66 -27.91 6.15
C GLU A 117 -2.94 -26.67 7.02
N TYR A 118 -2.25 -26.53 8.16
CA TYR A 118 -2.37 -25.33 8.99
C TYR A 118 -1.88 -24.07 8.30
N ASN A 119 -0.86 -24.15 7.44
CA ASN A 119 -0.41 -23.00 6.64
C ASN A 119 -1.48 -22.54 5.65
N VAL A 120 -2.27 -23.45 5.06
CA VAL A 120 -3.40 -23.08 4.21
C VAL A 120 -4.48 -22.35 5.01
N VAL A 121 -4.78 -22.84 6.22
CA VAL A 121 -5.73 -22.15 7.13
C VAL A 121 -5.21 -20.76 7.49
N ALA A 122 -3.93 -20.63 7.85
CA ALA A 122 -3.32 -19.34 8.15
C ALA A 122 -3.38 -18.37 6.95
N ALA A 123 -3.11 -18.84 5.74
CA ALA A 123 -3.23 -18.02 4.53
C ALA A 123 -4.69 -17.62 4.24
N GLN A 124 -5.67 -18.47 4.55
CA GLN A 124 -7.08 -18.16 4.43
C GLN A 124 -7.53 -17.08 5.43
N GLU A 125 -7.12 -17.19 6.70
CA GLU A 125 -7.38 -16.17 7.71
C GLU A 125 -6.68 -14.85 7.38
N SER A 126 -5.46 -14.91 6.82
CA SER A 126 -4.77 -13.72 6.34
C SER A 126 -5.54 -13.02 5.23
N LEU A 127 -6.14 -13.75 4.28
CA LEU A 127 -6.99 -13.17 3.24
C LEU A 127 -8.24 -12.51 3.84
N GLU A 128 -8.90 -13.16 4.80
CA GLU A 128 -10.06 -12.61 5.48
C GLU A 128 -9.71 -11.34 6.27
N LEU A 129 -8.57 -11.33 6.97
CA LEU A 129 -8.05 -10.15 7.65
C LEU A 129 -7.80 -9.00 6.66
N THR A 130 -7.17 -9.26 5.51
CA THR A 130 -6.94 -8.25 4.46
C THR A 130 -8.26 -7.65 3.96
N LYS A 131 -9.30 -8.47 3.73
CA LYS A 131 -10.63 -7.98 3.33
C LYS A 131 -11.27 -7.08 4.39
N ARG A 132 -11.20 -7.48 5.65
CA ARG A 132 -11.75 -6.69 6.77
C ARG A 132 -11.00 -5.37 6.94
N GLN A 133 -9.68 -5.41 6.83
CA GLN A 133 -8.86 -4.20 6.89
C GLN A 133 -9.19 -3.24 5.75
N LEU A 134 -9.35 -3.76 4.52
CA LEU A 134 -9.76 -2.93 3.38
C LEU A 134 -11.12 -2.28 3.64
N THR A 135 -12.11 -3.07 4.08
CA THR A 135 -13.46 -2.56 4.40
C THR A 135 -13.40 -1.46 5.46
N GLN A 136 -12.61 -1.66 6.52
CA GLN A 136 -12.43 -0.65 7.57
C GLN A 136 -11.75 0.62 7.02
N ASN A 137 -10.72 0.47 6.20
CA ASN A 137 -10.00 1.59 5.60
C ASN A 137 -10.91 2.42 4.70
N VAL A 138 -11.73 1.78 3.85
CA VAL A 138 -12.73 2.45 3.00
C VAL A 138 -13.74 3.22 3.85
N ARG A 139 -14.28 2.59 4.90
CA ARG A 139 -15.23 3.24 5.83
C ARG A 139 -14.65 4.47 6.49
N ASN A 140 -13.39 4.38 6.94
CA ASN A 140 -12.71 5.49 7.59
C ASN A 140 -12.48 6.62 6.59
N ALA A 141 -11.91 6.34 5.42
CA ALA A 141 -11.66 7.35 4.39
C ALA A 141 -12.96 8.03 3.91
N TYR A 142 -14.02 7.26 3.68
CA TYR A 142 -15.34 7.80 3.31
C TYR A 142 -15.87 8.78 4.36
N ARG A 143 -15.75 8.43 5.65
CA ARG A 143 -16.16 9.29 6.75
C ARG A 143 -15.25 10.51 6.92
N SER A 144 -13.95 10.36 6.70
CA SER A 144 -13.01 11.48 6.76
C SER A 144 -13.38 12.56 5.75
N VAL A 145 -13.57 12.21 4.48
CA VAL A 145 -13.95 13.18 3.43
C VAL A 145 -15.26 13.90 3.78
N ASN A 146 -16.29 13.16 4.19
CA ASN A 146 -17.56 13.78 4.60
C ASN A 146 -17.41 14.67 5.85
N THR A 147 -16.51 14.30 6.77
CA THR A 147 -16.20 15.13 7.95
C THR A 147 -15.47 16.40 7.53
N ASP A 148 -14.55 16.31 6.57
CA ASP A 148 -13.80 17.47 6.08
C ASP A 148 -14.72 18.52 5.46
N VAL A 149 -15.76 18.11 4.73
CA VAL A 149 -16.78 19.03 4.20
C VAL A 149 -17.42 19.85 5.35
N LEU A 150 -17.80 19.18 6.44
CA LEU A 150 -18.37 19.83 7.61
C LEU A 150 -17.36 20.73 8.34
N VAL A 151 -16.11 20.28 8.45
CA VAL A 151 -15.02 21.05 9.07
C VAL A 151 -14.75 22.32 8.25
N ILE A 152 -14.68 22.23 6.93
CA ILE A 152 -14.45 23.39 6.07
C ILE A 152 -15.60 24.41 6.23
N ALA A 153 -16.86 23.96 6.23
CA ALA A 153 -18.00 24.83 6.50
C ALA A 153 -17.92 25.50 7.88
N GLN A 154 -17.50 24.76 8.91
CA GLN A 154 -17.28 25.28 10.26
C GLN A 154 -16.14 26.31 10.31
N ARG A 155 -15.05 26.09 9.58
CA ARG A 155 -13.92 27.02 9.48
C ARG A 155 -14.29 28.29 8.73
N GLN A 156 -15.11 28.19 7.68
CA GLN A 156 -15.66 29.34 6.99
C GLN A 156 -16.49 30.23 7.93
N GLN A 157 -17.37 29.63 8.73
CA GLN A 157 -18.12 30.38 9.75
C GLN A 157 -17.21 31.01 10.81
N SER A 158 -16.09 30.36 11.14
CA SER A 158 -15.10 30.89 12.08
C SER A 158 -14.42 32.13 11.54
N ILE A 159 -14.15 32.20 10.23
CA ILE A 159 -13.62 33.41 9.56
C ILE A 159 -14.62 34.55 9.70
N THR A 160 -15.91 34.32 9.36
CA THR A 160 -16.95 35.36 9.48
C THR A 160 -17.07 35.89 10.91
N SER A 161 -17.00 35.01 11.91
CA SER A 161 -17.03 35.41 13.32
C SER A 161 -15.78 36.19 13.74
N ALA A 162 -14.59 35.78 13.28
CA ALA A 162 -13.34 36.46 13.61
C ALA A 162 -13.27 37.85 12.95
N GLN A 163 -13.76 37.97 11.72
CA GLN A 163 -13.86 39.26 11.01
C GLN A 163 -14.81 40.21 11.76
N SER A 164 -16.01 39.74 12.11
CA SER A 164 -16.98 40.56 12.85
C SER A 164 -16.42 41.05 14.20
N ALA A 165 -15.63 40.20 14.88
CA ALA A 165 -14.97 40.58 16.12
C ALA A 165 -13.87 41.63 15.89
N LEU A 166 -13.07 41.48 14.83
CA LEU A 166 -12.07 42.46 14.42
C LEU A 166 -12.72 43.82 14.15
N ASP A 167 -13.76 43.87 13.32
CA ASP A 167 -14.47 45.09 12.96
C ASP A 167 -15.01 45.82 14.20
N ALA A 168 -15.60 45.07 15.15
CA ALA A 168 -16.09 45.63 16.41
C ALA A 168 -14.98 46.15 17.31
N THR A 169 -13.82 45.47 17.38
CA THR A 169 -12.67 45.94 18.15
C THR A 169 -11.98 47.14 17.52
N GLU A 170 -11.91 47.22 16.19
CA GLU A 170 -11.37 48.37 15.46
C GLU A 170 -12.24 49.61 15.71
N LEU A 171 -13.56 49.51 15.54
CA LEU A 171 -14.48 50.59 15.89
C LEU A 171 -14.38 50.99 17.36
N GLY A 172 -14.29 49.99 18.26
CA GLY A 172 -14.11 50.22 19.69
C GLY A 172 -12.84 50.98 20.03
N ALA A 173 -11.75 50.73 19.29
CA ALA A 173 -10.48 51.43 19.45
C ALA A 173 -10.52 52.86 18.91
N GLU A 174 -11.20 53.08 17.78
CA GLU A 174 -11.43 54.42 17.21
C GLU A 174 -12.18 55.36 18.17
N VAL A 175 -13.17 54.82 18.90
CA VAL A 175 -13.93 55.58 19.92
C VAL A 175 -13.30 55.52 21.32
N GLY A 176 -12.11 54.92 21.46
CA GLY A 176 -11.34 54.88 22.72
C GLY A 176 -11.85 53.88 23.78
N THR A 177 -12.77 52.98 23.45
CA THR A 177 -13.32 51.94 24.34
C THR A 177 -12.53 50.63 24.32
N ARG A 178 -11.64 50.44 23.34
CA ARG A 178 -10.72 49.30 23.21
C ARG A 178 -9.30 49.80 23.00
N ASN A 179 -8.31 48.99 23.34
CA ASN A 179 -6.90 49.33 23.13
C ASN A 179 -6.34 48.74 21.82
N ILE A 180 -5.22 49.29 21.34
CA ILE A 180 -4.56 48.81 20.11
C ILE A 180 -4.09 47.35 20.21
N VAL A 181 -3.77 46.88 21.42
CA VAL A 181 -3.34 45.48 21.65
C VAL A 181 -4.49 44.51 21.39
N GLU A 182 -5.73 44.88 21.73
CA GLU A 182 -6.94 44.10 21.43
C GLU A 182 -7.21 44.02 19.93
N VAL A 183 -6.97 45.11 19.19
CA VAL A 183 -7.07 45.11 17.71
C VAL A 183 -6.02 44.18 17.10
N LEU A 184 -4.76 44.25 17.57
CA LEU A 184 -3.70 43.35 17.10
C LEU A 184 -4.04 41.89 17.37
N LEU A 185 -4.56 41.56 18.56
CA LEU A 185 -5.00 40.22 18.92
C LEU A 185 -6.19 39.76 18.07
N ALA A 186 -7.18 40.63 17.81
CA ALA A 186 -8.31 40.30 16.96
C ALA A 186 -7.87 40.02 15.51
N ARG A 187 -6.90 40.77 15.02
CA ARG A 187 -6.30 40.56 13.69
C ARG A 187 -5.52 39.25 13.62
N GLU A 188 -4.72 38.93 14.65
CA GLU A 188 -4.06 37.62 14.78
C GLU A 188 -5.08 36.48 14.74
N ASN A 189 -6.20 36.62 15.46
CA ASN A 189 -7.26 35.62 15.50
C ASN A 189 -7.91 35.40 14.12
N LEU A 190 -8.13 36.46 13.35
CA LEU A 190 -8.62 36.38 11.96
C LEU A 190 -7.63 35.63 11.07
N PHE A 191 -6.35 35.99 11.08
CA PHE A 191 -5.33 35.29 10.29
C PHE A 191 -5.19 33.82 10.68
N ARG A 192 -5.33 33.49 11.97
CA ARG A 192 -5.38 32.11 12.42
C ARG A 192 -6.60 31.37 11.86
N ALA A 193 -7.78 31.99 11.84
CA ALA A 193 -8.98 31.38 11.26
C ALA A 193 -8.84 31.14 9.76
N LEU A 194 -8.28 32.10 9.02
CA LEU A 194 -7.97 31.99 7.58
C LEU A 194 -7.01 30.82 7.31
N ARG A 195 -5.92 30.70 8.09
CA ARG A 195 -4.98 29.59 7.97
C ARG A 195 -5.65 28.24 8.23
N MET A 196 -6.43 28.12 9.30
CA MET A 196 -7.13 26.87 9.64
C MET A 196 -8.14 26.45 8.56
N TYR A 197 -8.76 27.42 7.88
CA TYR A 197 -9.63 27.16 6.73
C TYR A 197 -8.83 26.63 5.53
N ALA A 198 -7.71 27.26 5.20
CA ALA A 198 -6.82 26.79 4.13
C ALA A 198 -6.31 25.36 4.42
N ASP A 199 -5.83 25.10 5.64
CA ASP A 199 -5.38 23.76 6.06
C ASP A 199 -6.50 22.71 5.90
N ALA A 200 -7.74 23.04 6.28
CA ALA A 200 -8.88 22.14 6.13
C ALA A 200 -9.20 21.82 4.66
N ARG A 201 -9.05 22.80 3.76
CA ARG A 201 -9.25 22.59 2.31
C ARG A 201 -8.20 21.64 1.72
N TYR A 202 -6.94 21.79 2.12
CA TYR A 202 -5.88 20.86 1.69
C TYR A 202 -6.10 19.44 2.24
N ASN A 203 -6.52 19.31 3.50
CA ASN A 203 -6.85 18.00 4.08
C ASN A 203 -7.97 17.30 3.29
N TYR A 204 -9.05 18.01 2.94
CA TYR A 204 -10.12 17.45 2.10
C TYR A 204 -9.62 16.91 0.76
N VAL A 205 -8.72 17.65 0.09
CA VAL A 205 -8.12 17.20 -1.18
C VAL A 205 -7.34 15.90 -0.98
N ILE A 206 -6.48 15.87 0.03
CA ILE A 206 -5.66 14.69 0.34
C ILE A 206 -6.54 13.48 0.71
N ASP A 207 -7.51 13.68 1.59
CA ASP A 207 -8.40 12.60 2.05
C ASP A 207 -9.29 12.08 0.91
N SER A 208 -9.69 12.96 -0.03
CA SER A 208 -10.40 12.56 -1.26
C SER A 208 -9.54 11.69 -2.17
N LEU A 209 -8.26 12.02 -2.33
CA LEU A 209 -7.30 11.20 -3.09
C LEU A 209 -7.02 9.86 -2.38
N ILE A 210 -6.89 9.87 -1.06
CA ILE A 210 -6.71 8.66 -0.25
C ILE A 210 -7.92 7.73 -0.40
N LEU A 211 -9.15 8.26 -0.40
CA LEU A 211 -10.35 7.47 -0.64
C LEU A 211 -10.30 6.80 -2.02
N LYS A 212 -9.99 7.55 -3.08
CA LYS A 212 -9.82 7.00 -4.44
C LYS A 212 -8.70 5.94 -4.49
N GLN A 213 -7.61 6.15 -3.77
CA GLN A 213 -6.48 5.22 -3.70
C GLN A 213 -6.89 3.89 -3.05
N ILE A 214 -7.54 3.95 -1.88
CA ILE A 214 -7.99 2.77 -1.13
C ILE A 214 -9.06 2.01 -1.93
N ALA A 215 -9.93 2.74 -2.65
CA ALA A 215 -10.91 2.16 -3.55
C ALA A 215 -10.31 1.56 -4.83
N GLY A 216 -9.00 1.74 -5.07
CA GLY A 216 -8.30 1.20 -6.23
C GLY A 216 -8.68 1.88 -7.54
N ILE A 217 -9.19 3.11 -7.49
CA ILE A 217 -9.63 3.88 -8.67
C ILE A 217 -8.85 5.17 -8.88
N LEU A 218 -7.84 5.44 -8.05
CA LEU A 218 -6.95 6.58 -8.26
C LEU A 218 -6.17 6.38 -9.57
N THR A 219 -6.34 7.34 -10.48
CA THR A 219 -5.68 7.38 -11.77
C THR A 219 -4.75 8.61 -11.85
N PRO A 220 -3.77 8.61 -12.78
CA PRO A 220 -2.98 9.81 -13.04
C PRO A 220 -3.83 11.01 -13.46
N GLN A 221 -4.98 10.76 -14.10
CA GLN A 221 -5.90 11.81 -14.52
C GLN A 221 -6.45 12.60 -13.33
N ASP A 222 -6.70 11.95 -12.19
CA ASP A 222 -7.17 12.63 -10.97
C ASP A 222 -6.15 13.67 -10.45
N ILE A 223 -4.86 13.41 -10.62
CA ILE A 223 -3.78 14.33 -10.23
C ILE A 223 -3.65 15.48 -11.24
N ILE A 224 -3.82 15.20 -12.52
CA ILE A 224 -3.80 16.21 -13.58
C ILE A 224 -4.97 17.18 -13.39
N GLU A 225 -6.18 16.66 -13.15
CA GLU A 225 -7.37 17.48 -12.85
C GLU A 225 -7.16 18.32 -11.60
N LEU A 226 -6.57 17.76 -10.54
CA LEU A 226 -6.23 18.54 -9.35
C LEU A 226 -5.25 19.68 -9.66
N ASN A 227 -4.27 19.45 -10.53
CA ASN A 227 -3.30 20.46 -10.92
C ASN A 227 -3.94 21.64 -11.67
N GLU A 228 -5.07 21.43 -12.35
CA GLU A 228 -5.85 22.52 -12.98
C GLU A 228 -6.50 23.44 -11.95
N TRP A 229 -6.71 22.97 -10.71
CA TRP A 229 -7.24 23.76 -9.60
C TRP A 229 -6.18 24.50 -8.78
N LEU A 230 -4.89 24.31 -9.11
CA LEU A 230 -3.77 25.00 -8.50
C LEU A 230 -3.40 26.20 -9.38
N GLN A 231 -3.38 27.40 -8.80
CA GLN A 231 -2.91 28.61 -9.46
C GLN A 231 -1.59 29.07 -8.89
N GLN A 232 -0.70 29.53 -9.76
CA GLN A 232 0.55 30.18 -9.37
C GLN A 232 0.26 31.31 -8.37
N SER A 233 0.89 31.25 -7.20
CA SER A 233 0.66 32.27 -6.17
C SER A 233 1.15 33.62 -6.71
N GLU A 234 0.24 34.56 -7.01
CA GLU A 234 0.64 35.93 -7.27
C GLU A 234 1.18 36.54 -5.97
N GLY A 235 2.47 36.89 -5.98
CA GLY A 235 3.22 37.42 -4.83
C GLY A 235 2.83 38.83 -4.40
#